data_AF-A0AAV8CDE3-F1
#
_entry.id   AF-A0AAV8CDE3-F1
#
_cell.length_a   1.000
_cell.length_b   1.000
_cell.length_c   1.000
_cell.angle_alpha   90.00
_cell.angle_beta   90.00
_cell.angle_gamma   90.00
#
_symmetry.space_group_name_H-M   'P 1'
#
loop_
_entity.id
_entity.type
_entity.pdbx_description
1 polymer ?
#
loop_
_entity_poly.entity_id
_entity_poly.type
_entity_poly.pdbx_seq_one_letter_code
_entity_poly.pdbx_strand_id
1 'polypeptide(L)'
;MIMGAAASTVYYNIRLRHPTLSMPIIDYDLALLFQPMLMLGISIGVAFNVLFADWMVTILLLIIFLVTSTKAFFRGVAAWKKETLFKKEAARILAQTVNEEAEGYIPLSSGPTNSRREQVSIFENICWSELGLLLLVWGTFLALQITKNYTSNCSISYWVLNSLQHYKFFPGIVGGLLGLGGGFILGPLFLELGVPPQVSSATATFIMTFSASMSVIEYYLLKRFPVPYALYFSVVAIISALIGQKAVGKLIKILGRASLIIFILAFTIFVSPVSLGGTGIFNMIGKMERREYMGFENLCKQH
;
A
#
# COMPACT_ATOMS: atom_id res chain seq x y z
N MET A 1 3.05 7.98 11.33
CA MET A 1 3.95 7.84 10.15
C MET A 1 3.20 7.39 8.90
N ILE A 2 2.77 6.11 8.80
CA ILE A 2 2.16 5.53 7.58
C ILE A 2 0.95 6.33 7.10
N MET A 3 0.01 6.66 8.01
CA MET A 3 -1.17 7.47 7.68
C MET A 3 -0.81 8.82 7.05
N GLY A 4 0.21 9.52 7.57
CA GLY A 4 0.63 10.83 7.03
C GLY A 4 1.24 10.73 5.63
N ALA A 5 2.14 9.75 5.41
CA ALA A 5 2.70 9.50 4.09
C ALA A 5 1.63 9.10 3.06
N ALA A 6 0.71 8.21 3.45
CA ALA A 6 -0.37 7.77 2.59
C ALA A 6 -1.35 8.91 2.27
N ALA A 7 -1.78 9.69 3.26
CA ALA A 7 -2.69 10.83 3.06
C ALA A 7 -2.09 11.90 2.14
N SER A 8 -0.80 12.24 2.31
CA SER A 8 -0.12 13.20 1.43
C SER A 8 0.05 12.69 -0.01
N THR A 9 0.25 11.39 -0.18
CA THR A 9 0.32 10.73 -1.48
C THR A 9 -1.05 10.70 -2.15
N VAL A 10 -2.11 10.37 -1.40
CA VAL A 10 -3.50 10.42 -1.87
C VAL A 10 -3.89 11.83 -2.29
N TYR A 11 -3.53 12.84 -1.49
CA TYR A 11 -3.77 14.24 -1.83
C TYR A 11 -3.11 14.63 -3.16
N TYR A 12 -1.90 14.15 -3.42
CA TYR A 12 -1.24 14.35 -4.71
C TYR A 12 -1.93 13.58 -5.84
N ASN A 13 -2.32 12.33 -5.61
CA ASN A 13 -2.93 11.45 -6.60
C ASN A 13 -4.36 11.86 -6.98
N ILE A 14 -5.16 12.40 -6.05
CA ILE A 14 -6.52 12.91 -6.32
C ILE A 14 -6.49 14.07 -7.32
N ARG A 15 -5.37 14.78 -7.46
CA ARG A 15 -5.20 15.84 -8.48
C ARG A 15 -4.80 15.31 -9.85
N LEU A 16 -4.63 13.99 -10.00
CA LEU A 16 -4.23 13.33 -11.24
C LEU A 16 -5.40 12.54 -11.84
N ARG A 17 -5.53 12.59 -13.17
CA ARG A 17 -6.46 11.76 -13.96
C ARG A 17 -5.75 10.60 -14.65
N HIS A 18 -6.53 9.60 -15.02
CA HIS A 18 -6.06 8.46 -15.78
C HIS A 18 -5.47 8.91 -17.13
N PRO A 19 -4.33 8.34 -17.58
CA PRO A 19 -3.66 8.77 -18.82
C PRO A 19 -4.43 8.47 -20.11
N THR A 20 -5.40 7.55 -20.09
CA THR A 20 -6.16 7.13 -21.29
C THR A 20 -7.68 7.22 -21.15
N LEU A 21 -8.22 7.50 -19.95
CA LEU A 21 -9.67 7.49 -19.68
C LEU A 21 -10.03 8.76 -18.87
N SER A 22 -11.20 9.33 -19.08
CA SER A 22 -11.68 10.52 -18.34
C SER A 22 -12.19 10.17 -16.93
N MET A 23 -11.43 9.36 -16.20
CA MET A 23 -11.77 8.83 -14.87
C MET A 23 -10.63 9.13 -13.87
N PRO A 24 -10.91 9.14 -12.56
CA PRO A 24 -9.89 9.31 -11.53
C PRO A 24 -8.83 8.22 -11.60
N ILE A 25 -7.61 8.53 -11.14
CA ILE A 25 -6.51 7.56 -11.09
C ILE A 25 -6.70 6.51 -9.97
N ILE A 26 -7.55 6.80 -8.99
CA ILE A 26 -7.91 5.90 -7.90
C ILE A 26 -9.13 5.09 -8.35
N ASP A 27 -8.98 3.77 -8.33
CA ASP A 27 -10.03 2.81 -8.63
C ASP A 27 -10.85 2.55 -7.35
N TYR A 28 -12.02 3.20 -7.26
CA TYR A 28 -12.88 3.12 -6.08
C TYR A 28 -13.59 1.75 -5.95
N ASP A 29 -13.85 1.05 -7.06
CA ASP A 29 -14.47 -0.28 -7.05
C ASP A 29 -13.51 -1.32 -6.45
N LEU A 30 -12.25 -1.26 -6.87
CA LEU A 30 -11.19 -2.07 -6.32
C LEU A 30 -10.94 -1.73 -4.84
N ALA A 31 -11.01 -0.44 -4.48
CA ALA A 31 -10.94 -0.02 -3.07
C ALA A 31 -12.09 -0.61 -2.25
N LEU A 32 -13.32 -0.54 -2.74
CA LEU A 32 -14.49 -1.07 -2.05
C LEU A 32 -14.41 -2.59 -1.84
N LEU A 33 -13.85 -3.32 -2.81
CA LEU A 33 -13.67 -4.77 -2.74
C LEU A 33 -12.60 -5.18 -1.72
N PHE A 34 -11.44 -4.52 -1.74
CA PHE A 34 -10.29 -4.92 -0.93
C PHE A 34 -10.25 -4.30 0.47
N GLN A 35 -10.87 -3.12 0.66
CA GLN A 35 -10.87 -2.42 1.94
C GLN A 35 -11.44 -3.27 3.10
N PRO A 36 -12.62 -3.92 3.01
CA PRO A 36 -13.18 -4.71 4.11
C PRO A 36 -12.34 -5.94 4.44
N MET A 37 -11.79 -6.59 3.41
CA MET A 37 -10.92 -7.76 3.56
C MET A 37 -9.66 -7.42 4.37
N LEU A 38 -9.08 -6.24 4.12
CA LEU A 38 -7.88 -5.78 4.82
C LEU A 38 -8.17 -5.34 6.25
N MET A 39 -9.31 -4.67 6.49
CA MET A 39 -9.74 -4.27 7.83
C MET A 39 -9.87 -5.49 8.76
N LEU A 40 -10.43 -6.59 8.23
CA LEU A 40 -10.51 -7.87 8.94
C LEU A 40 -9.13 -8.43 9.25
N GLY A 41 -8.23 -8.47 8.26
CA GLY A 41 -6.88 -8.96 8.44
C GLY A 41 -6.08 -8.18 9.49
N ILE A 42 -6.26 -6.86 9.60
CA ILE A 42 -5.57 -6.03 10.60
C ILE A 42 -5.97 -6.43 12.02
N SER A 43 -7.26 -6.66 12.28
CA SER A 43 -7.72 -7.09 13.60
C SER A 43 -7.12 -8.45 14.00
N ILE A 44 -7.00 -9.37 13.03
CA ILE A 44 -6.33 -10.66 13.25
C ILE A 44 -4.84 -10.44 13.51
N GLY A 45 -4.18 -9.62 12.69
CA GLY A 45 -2.74 -9.40 12.77
C GLY A 45 -2.32 -8.74 14.09
N VAL A 46 -3.11 -7.80 14.60
CA VAL A 46 -2.86 -7.20 15.92
C VAL A 46 -2.99 -8.26 17.02
N ALA A 47 -4.02 -9.11 16.98
CA ALA A 47 -4.18 -10.20 17.94
C ALA A 47 -3.03 -11.24 17.85
N PHE A 48 -2.62 -11.60 16.64
CA PHE A 48 -1.49 -12.51 16.40
C PHE A 48 -0.15 -11.92 16.87
N ASN A 49 0.08 -10.62 16.66
CA ASN A 49 1.29 -9.94 17.11
C ASN A 49 1.41 -9.88 18.63
N VAL A 50 0.28 -9.87 19.36
CA VAL A 50 0.27 -9.97 20.83
C VAL A 50 0.44 -11.42 21.31
N LEU A 51 -0.10 -12.38 20.57
CA LEU A 51 -0.04 -13.81 20.94
C LEU A 51 1.33 -14.44 20.74
N PHE A 52 2.00 -14.11 19.62
CA PHE A 52 3.23 -14.75 19.23
C PHE A 52 4.45 -13.99 19.69
N ALA A 53 5.52 -14.74 20.01
CA ALA A 53 6.80 -14.17 20.34
C ALA A 53 7.32 -13.27 19.20
N ASP A 54 7.88 -12.10 19.57
CA ASP A 54 8.40 -11.10 18.63
C ASP A 54 9.34 -11.69 17.56
N TRP A 55 10.17 -12.65 17.96
CA TRP A 55 11.14 -13.31 17.06
C TRP A 55 10.46 -14.14 15.98
N MET A 56 9.35 -14.81 16.30
CA MET A 56 8.64 -15.66 15.36
C MET A 56 7.92 -14.82 14.31
N VAL A 57 7.30 -13.72 14.74
CA VAL A 57 6.69 -12.73 13.83
C VAL A 57 7.76 -12.12 12.93
N THR A 58 8.92 -11.75 13.49
CA THR A 58 10.04 -11.17 12.72
C THR A 58 10.57 -12.13 11.66
N ILE A 59 10.77 -13.41 11.99
CA ILE A 59 11.23 -14.43 11.01
C ILE A 59 10.16 -14.66 9.93
N LEU A 60 8.89 -14.79 10.33
CA LEU A 60 7.78 -14.96 9.38
C LEU A 60 7.69 -13.79 8.40
N LEU A 61 7.79 -12.56 8.90
CA LEU A 61 7.82 -11.35 8.09
C LEU A 61 8.98 -11.36 7.12
N LEU A 62 10.18 -11.69 7.58
CA LEU A 62 11.38 -11.72 6.75
C LEU A 62 11.23 -12.71 5.58
N ILE A 63 10.67 -13.90 5.83
CA ILE A 63 10.40 -14.90 4.77
C ILE A 63 9.37 -14.37 3.77
N ILE A 64 8.22 -13.86 4.24
CA ILE A 64 7.15 -13.34 3.38
C ILE A 64 7.68 -12.19 2.50
N PHE A 65 8.50 -11.31 3.08
CA PHE A 65 9.08 -10.21 2.34
C PHE A 65 10.14 -10.62 1.33
N LEU A 66 11.00 -11.58 1.64
CA LEU A 66 11.98 -12.11 0.69
C LEU A 66 11.30 -12.75 -0.53
N VAL A 67 10.27 -13.57 -0.30
CA VAL A 67 9.47 -14.18 -1.38
C VAL A 67 8.78 -13.10 -2.22
N THR A 68 8.10 -12.15 -1.56
CA THR A 68 7.37 -11.06 -2.23
C THR A 68 8.30 -10.17 -3.04
N SER A 69 9.45 -9.79 -2.47
CA SER A 69 10.46 -8.95 -3.12
C SER A 69 11.05 -9.64 -4.35
N THR A 70 11.43 -10.91 -4.21
CA THR A 70 11.97 -11.70 -5.33
C THR A 70 10.96 -11.78 -6.48
N LYS A 71 9.70 -12.11 -6.16
CA LYS A 71 8.61 -12.16 -7.14
C LYS A 71 8.36 -10.79 -7.80
N ALA A 72 8.38 -9.70 -7.03
CA ALA A 72 8.23 -8.34 -7.55
C ALA A 72 9.38 -7.92 -8.46
N PHE A 73 10.62 -8.28 -8.12
CA PHE A 73 11.80 -8.00 -8.93
C PHE A 73 11.74 -8.69 -10.30
N PHE A 74 11.45 -9.99 -10.32
CA PHE A 74 11.30 -10.73 -11.58
C PHE A 74 10.20 -10.15 -12.47
N ARG A 75 9.12 -9.64 -11.86
CA ARG A 75 8.10 -8.91 -12.62
C ARG A 75 8.53 -7.56 -13.13
N GLY A 76 9.31 -6.80 -12.35
CA GLY A 76 9.95 -5.58 -12.82
C GLY A 76 10.76 -5.84 -14.09
N VAL A 77 11.55 -6.92 -14.09
CA VAL A 77 12.33 -7.37 -15.25
C VAL A 77 11.42 -7.75 -16.43
N ALA A 78 10.35 -8.52 -16.19
CA ALA A 78 9.40 -8.91 -17.23
C ALA A 78 8.68 -7.69 -17.85
N ALA A 79 8.21 -6.76 -17.02
CA ALA A 79 7.57 -5.52 -17.46
C ALA A 79 8.54 -4.64 -18.24
N TRP A 80 9.78 -4.51 -17.78
CA TRP A 80 10.83 -3.77 -18.49
C TRP A 80 11.13 -4.37 -19.86
N LYS A 81 11.22 -5.70 -19.96
CA LYS A 81 11.43 -6.39 -21.24
C LYS A 81 10.28 -6.11 -22.20
N LYS A 82 9.03 -6.18 -21.72
CA LYS A 82 7.82 -5.86 -22.50
C LYS A 82 7.81 -4.41 -22.98
N GLU A 83 8.08 -3.44 -22.11
CA GLU A 83 8.18 -2.03 -22.49
C GLU A 83 9.31 -1.77 -23.51
N THR A 84 10.44 -2.47 -23.37
CA THR A 84 11.57 -2.32 -24.30
C THR A 84 11.21 -2.86 -25.68
N LEU A 85 10.47 -3.97 -25.75
CA LEU A 85 9.96 -4.52 -27.01
C LEU A 85 9.02 -3.54 -27.70
N PHE A 86 8.01 -3.01 -26.99
CA PHE A 86 7.08 -2.03 -27.55
C PHE A 86 7.79 -0.77 -28.05
N LYS A 87 8.78 -0.25 -27.33
CA LYS A 87 9.57 0.91 -27.81
C LYS A 87 10.35 0.56 -29.09
N LYS A 88 10.87 -0.66 -29.20
CA LYS A 88 11.61 -1.11 -30.39
C LYS A 88 10.66 -1.32 -31.59
N GLU A 89 9.47 -1.85 -31.37
CA GLU A 89 8.42 -1.99 -32.40
C GLU A 89 7.91 -0.63 -32.86
N ALA A 90 7.61 0.28 -31.93
CA ALA A 90 7.21 1.65 -32.28
C ALA A 90 8.32 2.38 -33.06
N ALA A 91 9.58 2.22 -32.68
CA ALA A 91 10.71 2.78 -33.43
C ALA A 91 10.87 2.14 -34.82
N ARG A 92 10.57 0.84 -34.98
CA ARG A 92 10.57 0.16 -36.28
C ARG A 92 9.43 0.64 -37.18
N ILE A 93 8.21 0.76 -36.63
CA ILE A 93 7.06 1.29 -37.36
C ILE A 93 7.37 2.72 -37.80
N LEU A 94 7.91 3.57 -36.91
CA LEU A 94 8.34 4.93 -37.24
C LEU A 94 9.43 4.94 -38.32
N ALA A 95 10.42 4.04 -38.25
CA ALA A 95 11.46 3.94 -39.27
C ALA A 95 10.91 3.44 -40.62
N GLN A 96 9.88 2.59 -40.62
CA GLN A 96 9.19 2.14 -41.82
C GLN A 96 8.31 3.25 -42.41
N THR A 97 7.58 3.99 -41.58
CA THR A 97 6.79 5.16 -42.03
C THR A 97 7.71 6.24 -42.59
N VAL A 98 8.85 6.52 -41.95
CA VAL A 98 9.84 7.49 -42.48
C VAL A 98 10.48 7.03 -43.79
N ASN A 99 10.65 5.73 -44.00
CA ASN A 99 11.15 5.19 -45.27
C ASN A 99 10.09 5.22 -46.39
N GLU A 100 8.79 5.16 -46.04
CA GLU A 100 7.67 5.29 -46.99
C GLU A 100 7.23 6.76 -47.22
N GLU A 101 7.45 7.66 -46.26
CA GLU A 101 7.06 9.09 -46.29
C GLU A 101 8.09 10.01 -46.99
N ALA A 102 9.10 9.46 -47.67
CA ALA A 102 10.00 10.25 -48.51
C ALA A 102 9.33 10.83 -49.78
N GLU A 103 8.10 10.45 -50.10
CA GLU A 103 7.23 11.10 -51.08
C GLU A 103 5.93 11.63 -50.45
N GLY A 104 6.04 12.76 -49.74
CA GLY A 104 5.00 13.80 -49.67
C GLY A 104 3.82 13.61 -48.70
N TYR A 105 3.84 14.31 -47.56
CA TYR A 105 2.88 15.38 -47.22
C TYR A 105 3.31 16.14 -45.95
N ILE A 106 2.78 17.35 -45.78
CA ILE A 106 3.00 18.26 -44.65
C ILE A 106 2.45 17.62 -43.36
N PRO A 107 3.19 17.62 -42.23
CA PRO A 107 2.67 17.04 -40.99
C PRO A 107 1.49 17.87 -40.48
N LEU A 108 0.35 17.19 -40.31
CA LEU A 108 -0.85 17.77 -39.73
C LEU A 108 -0.56 18.16 -38.27
N SER A 109 -0.73 19.46 -38.01
CA SER A 109 -0.85 20.13 -36.72
C SER A 109 -0.52 19.29 -35.49
N SER A 110 0.68 19.53 -34.95
CA SER A 110 0.96 19.32 -33.53
C SER A 110 -0.09 20.07 -32.70
N GLY A 111 -1.15 19.35 -32.32
CA GLY A 111 -2.04 19.75 -31.23
C GLY A 111 -1.19 20.04 -29.99
N PRO A 112 -1.62 21.00 -29.14
CA PRO A 112 -0.71 21.73 -28.28
C PRO A 112 0.11 20.80 -27.40
N THR A 113 1.42 20.93 -27.57
CA THR A 113 2.48 20.50 -26.67
C THR A 113 2.27 21.13 -25.29
N ASN A 114 1.36 20.55 -24.53
CA ASN A 114 1.27 20.72 -23.08
C ASN A 114 0.45 19.55 -22.52
N SER A 115 1.04 18.34 -22.51
CA SER A 115 0.66 17.33 -21.51
C SER A 115 1.19 17.74 -20.12
N ARG A 116 0.93 18.99 -19.72
CA ARG A 116 0.67 19.31 -18.33
C ARG A 116 -0.52 18.43 -18.00
N ARG A 117 -0.34 17.40 -17.16
CA ARG A 117 -1.48 16.72 -16.52
C ARG A 117 -2.39 17.84 -16.03
N GLU A 118 -3.55 18.03 -16.67
CA GLU A 118 -4.47 19.09 -16.28
C GLU A 118 -4.81 18.83 -14.82
N GLN A 119 -4.31 19.70 -13.95
CA GLN A 119 -4.63 19.65 -12.54
C GLN A 119 -6.09 20.09 -12.44
N VAL A 120 -6.98 19.10 -12.37
CA VAL A 120 -8.41 19.33 -12.19
C VAL A 120 -8.70 19.70 -10.75
N SER A 121 -9.83 20.38 -10.56
CA SER A 121 -10.32 20.72 -9.22
C SER A 121 -10.53 19.44 -8.39
N ILE A 122 -10.17 19.47 -7.10
CA ILE A 122 -10.18 18.28 -6.22
C ILE A 122 -11.58 17.65 -6.12
N PHE A 123 -12.61 18.50 -6.08
CA PHE A 123 -14.00 18.09 -5.87
C PHE A 123 -14.61 17.36 -7.06
N GLU A 124 -14.10 17.63 -8.26
CA GLU A 124 -14.63 17.12 -9.53
C GLU A 124 -14.00 15.77 -9.93
N ASN A 125 -12.97 15.35 -9.20
CA ASN A 125 -12.31 14.05 -9.37
C ASN A 125 -12.66 13.04 -8.26
N ILE A 126 -13.44 13.46 -7.26
CA ILE A 126 -13.89 12.59 -6.15
C ILE A 126 -15.24 11.96 -6.48
N CYS A 127 -15.28 10.63 -6.45
CA CYS A 127 -16.52 9.87 -6.52
C CYS A 127 -17.18 9.83 -5.13
N TRP A 128 -18.04 10.81 -4.84
CA TRP A 128 -18.60 11.05 -3.50
C TRP A 128 -19.50 9.92 -2.99
N SER A 129 -20.19 9.20 -3.88
CA SER A 129 -21.09 8.10 -3.50
C SER A 129 -20.27 6.92 -2.94
N GLU A 130 -19.24 6.54 -3.68
CA GLU A 130 -18.33 5.44 -3.40
C GLU A 130 -17.45 5.75 -2.19
N LEU A 131 -16.95 6.99 -2.09
CA LEU A 131 -16.21 7.46 -0.92
C LEU A 131 -17.10 7.49 0.33
N GLY A 132 -18.38 7.88 0.20
CA GLY A 132 -19.36 7.81 1.27
C GLY A 132 -19.61 6.38 1.75
N LEU A 133 -19.79 5.44 0.82
CA LEU A 133 -19.93 4.02 1.14
C LEU A 133 -18.69 3.46 1.84
N LEU A 134 -17.49 3.83 1.36
CA LEU A 134 -16.23 3.39 1.93
C LEU A 134 -16.02 3.93 3.35
N LEU A 135 -16.39 5.18 3.61
CA LEU A 135 -16.39 5.78 4.94
C LEU A 135 -17.42 5.13 5.87
N LEU A 136 -18.59 4.76 5.37
CA LEU A 136 -19.62 4.07 6.14
C LEU A 136 -19.14 2.68 6.58
N VAL A 137 -18.59 1.90 5.65
CA VAL A 137 -18.00 0.59 5.94
C VAL A 137 -16.87 0.74 6.96
N TRP A 138 -15.95 1.67 6.72
CA TRP A 138 -14.85 1.98 7.64
C TRP A 138 -15.35 2.35 9.05
N GLY A 139 -16.32 3.26 9.15
CA GLY A 139 -16.89 3.70 10.42
C GLY A 139 -17.61 2.58 11.18
N THR A 140 -18.28 1.69 10.47
CA THR A 140 -18.91 0.50 11.06
C THR A 140 -17.86 -0.45 11.65
N PHE A 141 -16.78 -0.70 10.92
CA PHE A 141 -15.65 -1.49 11.43
C PHE A 141 -14.96 -0.83 12.62
N LEU A 142 -14.77 0.49 12.58
CA LEU A 142 -14.21 1.26 13.68
C LEU A 142 -15.06 1.15 14.93
N ALA A 143 -16.37 1.39 14.82
CA ALA A 143 -17.30 1.29 15.92
C ALA A 143 -17.26 -0.11 16.57
N LEU A 144 -17.14 -1.16 15.75
CA LEU A 144 -17.03 -2.53 16.23
C LEU A 144 -15.69 -2.78 16.96
N GLN A 145 -14.56 -2.29 16.44
CA GLN A 145 -13.26 -2.37 17.12
C GLN A 145 -13.25 -1.60 18.45
N ILE A 146 -13.84 -0.40 18.47
CA ILE A 146 -14.00 0.39 19.71
C ILE A 146 -14.84 -0.40 20.72
N THR A 147 -15.96 -0.97 20.28
CA THR A 147 -16.84 -1.77 21.16
C THR A 147 -16.12 -3.00 21.72
N LYS A 148 -15.29 -3.67 20.91
CA LYS A 148 -14.43 -4.76 21.38
C LYS A 148 -13.46 -4.30 22.46
N ASN A 149 -12.86 -3.12 22.32
CA ASN A 149 -11.92 -2.58 23.32
C ASN A 149 -12.58 -2.26 24.68
N TYR A 150 -13.88 -1.97 24.71
CA TYR A 150 -14.64 -1.79 25.97
C TYR A 150 -15.20 -3.09 26.55
N THR A 151 -15.15 -4.19 25.79
CA THR A 151 -15.60 -5.52 26.24
C THR A 151 -14.42 -6.26 26.85
N SER A 152 -14.62 -6.94 27.98
CA SER A 152 -13.57 -7.72 28.62
C SER A 152 -13.10 -8.88 27.72
N ASN A 153 -11.79 -8.95 27.47
CA ASN A 153 -11.11 -9.93 26.59
C ASN A 153 -11.43 -11.41 26.91
N CYS A 154 -11.97 -11.70 28.10
CA CYS A 154 -12.26 -13.04 28.60
C CYS A 154 -13.76 -13.41 28.56
N SER A 155 -14.58 -12.68 27.78
CA SER A 155 -16.00 -13.00 27.59
C SER A 155 -16.23 -13.81 26.30
N ILE A 156 -17.15 -14.78 26.36
CA ILE A 156 -17.63 -15.55 25.19
C ILE A 156 -18.09 -14.61 24.05
N SER A 157 -18.59 -13.41 24.41
CA SER A 157 -18.98 -12.37 23.46
C SER A 157 -17.82 -11.89 22.56
N TYR A 158 -16.58 -11.81 23.06
CA TYR A 158 -15.39 -11.45 22.27
C TYR A 158 -15.12 -12.49 21.17
N TRP A 159 -15.17 -13.77 21.54
CA TRP A 159 -14.98 -14.88 20.60
C TRP A 159 -16.13 -15.03 19.59
N VAL A 160 -17.36 -14.76 20.01
CA VAL A 160 -18.54 -14.73 19.13
C VAL A 160 -18.45 -13.58 18.12
N LEU A 161 -18.10 -12.37 18.56
CA LEU A 161 -17.91 -11.21 17.68
C LEU A 161 -16.75 -11.42 16.70
N ASN A 162 -15.66 -12.05 17.15
CA ASN A 162 -14.55 -12.41 16.27
C ASN A 162 -14.98 -13.46 15.23
N SER A 163 -15.71 -14.50 15.65
CA SER A 163 -16.18 -15.57 14.75
C SER A 163 -17.20 -15.06 13.71
N LEU A 164 -18.09 -14.13 14.09
CA LEU A 164 -19.07 -13.53 13.17
C LEU A 164 -18.40 -12.76 12.01
N GLN A 165 -17.24 -12.16 12.27
CA GLN A 165 -16.48 -11.41 11.26
C GLN A 165 -15.71 -12.31 10.27
N HIS A 166 -15.31 -13.51 10.68
CA HIS A 166 -14.42 -14.38 9.91
C HIS A 166 -15.14 -15.31 8.93
N TYR A 167 -16.38 -15.71 9.22
CA TYR A 167 -17.08 -16.77 8.48
C TYR A 167 -17.33 -16.44 6.99
N LYS A 168 -17.35 -15.16 6.58
CA LYS A 168 -17.72 -14.74 5.21
C LYS A 168 -16.55 -14.33 4.30
N PHE A 169 -15.33 -14.14 4.80
CA PHE A 169 -14.25 -13.47 4.06
C PHE A 169 -12.86 -14.14 4.20
N PHE A 170 -12.83 -15.48 4.21
CA PHE A 170 -11.60 -16.28 4.32
C PHE A 170 -10.50 -16.03 3.25
N PRO A 171 -10.77 -15.59 2.00
CA PRO A 171 -9.70 -15.46 1.01
C PRO A 171 -8.77 -14.23 1.17
N GLY A 172 -9.17 -13.20 1.92
CA GLY A 172 -8.48 -11.90 1.96
C GLY A 172 -7.43 -11.74 3.08
N ILE A 173 -7.21 -12.78 3.87
CA ILE A 173 -6.59 -12.67 5.20
C ILE A 173 -5.08 -12.36 5.15
N VAL A 174 -4.35 -12.91 4.18
CA VAL A 174 -2.86 -12.88 4.15
C VAL A 174 -2.29 -11.45 4.03
N GLY A 175 -3.02 -10.52 3.40
CA GLY A 175 -2.55 -9.14 3.20
C GLY A 175 -2.69 -8.23 4.43
N GLY A 176 -3.65 -8.52 5.31
CA GLY A 176 -3.90 -7.75 6.53
C GLY A 176 -3.33 -8.38 7.81
N LEU A 177 -3.08 -9.70 7.82
CA LEU A 177 -2.67 -10.49 9.00
C LEU A 177 -1.35 -10.06 9.63
N LEU A 178 -0.59 -9.19 8.99
CA LEU A 178 0.69 -8.69 9.50
C LEU A 178 0.57 -7.28 10.11
N GLY A 179 -0.61 -6.65 10.08
CA GLY A 179 -0.82 -5.31 10.67
C GLY A 179 -0.04 -4.18 9.99
N LEU A 180 0.72 -4.47 8.93
CA LEU A 180 1.65 -3.53 8.29
C LEU A 180 0.95 -2.48 7.40
N GLY A 181 -0.37 -2.58 7.18
CA GLY A 181 -1.14 -1.70 6.29
C GLY A 181 -0.94 -2.03 4.82
N GLY A 182 -1.40 -3.23 4.41
CA GLY A 182 -1.47 -3.93 3.11
C GLY A 182 -0.98 -3.36 1.76
N GLY A 183 -0.63 -2.08 1.59
CA GLY A 183 -0.36 -1.52 0.26
C GLY A 183 0.93 -2.00 -0.42
N PHE A 184 1.94 -2.44 0.32
CA PHE A 184 3.12 -3.11 -0.24
C PHE A 184 2.79 -4.49 -0.84
N ILE A 185 1.69 -5.13 -0.40
CA ILE A 185 1.18 -6.39 -0.98
C ILE A 185 0.17 -6.10 -2.10
N LEU A 186 -0.72 -5.11 -1.91
CA LEU A 186 -1.75 -4.74 -2.89
C LEU A 186 -1.15 -4.23 -4.20
N GLY A 187 -0.04 -3.49 -4.15
CA GLY A 187 0.61 -2.98 -5.37
C GLY A 187 0.97 -4.11 -6.34
N PRO A 188 1.82 -5.08 -5.93
CA PRO A 188 2.12 -6.27 -6.73
C PRO A 188 0.90 -7.12 -7.08
N LEU A 189 -0.10 -7.24 -6.20
CA LEU A 189 -1.32 -7.99 -6.45
C LEU A 189 -2.18 -7.37 -7.56
N PHE A 190 -2.39 -6.06 -7.55
CA PHE A 190 -3.13 -5.38 -8.61
C PHE A 190 -2.42 -5.46 -9.97
N LEU A 191 -1.09 -5.54 -9.97
CA LEU A 191 -0.35 -5.85 -11.19
C LEU A 191 -0.60 -7.27 -11.71
N GLU A 192 -0.95 -8.25 -10.84
CA GLU A 192 -1.39 -9.60 -11.27
C GLU A 192 -2.74 -9.57 -11.96
N LEU A 193 -3.62 -8.71 -11.48
CA LEU A 193 -4.95 -8.49 -12.05
C LEU A 193 -4.89 -7.67 -13.36
N GLY A 194 -3.69 -7.31 -13.83
CA GLY A 194 -3.49 -6.57 -15.08
C GLY A 194 -3.72 -5.06 -14.96
N VAL A 195 -3.89 -4.52 -13.75
CA VAL A 195 -4.09 -3.09 -13.51
C VAL A 195 -2.80 -2.32 -13.82
N PRO A 196 -2.84 -1.17 -14.50
CA PRO A 196 -1.65 -0.36 -14.76
C PRO A 196 -0.98 0.10 -13.46
N PRO A 197 0.37 0.20 -13.43
CA PRO A 197 1.14 0.47 -12.20
C PRO A 197 0.81 1.81 -11.53
N GLN A 198 0.39 2.81 -12.31
CA GLN A 198 0.03 4.13 -11.78
C GLN A 198 -1.29 4.10 -10.99
N VAL A 199 -2.30 3.40 -11.50
CA VAL A 199 -3.61 3.21 -10.83
C VAL A 199 -3.45 2.28 -9.64
N SER A 200 -2.76 1.15 -9.83
CA SER A 200 -2.45 0.20 -8.75
C SER A 200 -1.79 0.90 -7.55
N SER A 201 -0.77 1.72 -7.80
CA SER A 201 -0.09 2.46 -6.73
C SER A 201 -1.01 3.49 -6.07
N ALA A 202 -1.82 4.22 -6.84
CA ALA A 202 -2.73 5.23 -6.30
C ALA A 202 -3.84 4.58 -5.43
N THR A 203 -4.50 3.55 -5.94
CA THR A 203 -5.53 2.79 -5.23
C THR A 203 -4.98 2.13 -3.97
N ALA A 204 -3.79 1.51 -4.03
CA ALA A 204 -3.16 0.93 -2.86
C ALA A 204 -2.86 1.99 -1.78
N THR A 205 -2.39 3.19 -2.16
CA THR A 205 -2.16 4.29 -1.20
C THR A 205 -3.45 4.86 -0.59
N PHE A 206 -4.54 4.86 -1.36
CA PHE A 206 -5.87 5.23 -0.88
C PHE A 206 -6.35 4.27 0.20
N ILE A 207 -6.36 2.96 -0.10
CA ILE A 207 -6.71 1.89 0.85
C ILE A 207 -5.80 1.93 2.10
N MET A 208 -4.49 2.19 1.91
CA MET A 208 -3.54 2.34 3.01
C MET A 208 -3.88 3.47 3.98
N THR A 209 -4.49 4.56 3.50
CA THR A 209 -4.84 5.71 4.35
C THR A 209 -5.95 5.34 5.33
N PHE A 210 -6.96 4.59 4.88
CA PHE A 210 -8.06 4.13 5.74
C PHE A 210 -7.62 3.01 6.70
N SER A 211 -6.76 2.09 6.25
CA SER A 211 -6.21 1.05 7.13
C SER A 211 -5.26 1.59 8.19
N ALA A 212 -4.37 2.52 7.82
CA ALA A 212 -3.45 3.12 8.77
C ALA A 212 -4.16 4.04 9.79
N SER A 213 -5.21 4.76 9.38
CA SER A 213 -6.00 5.59 10.32
C SER A 213 -6.73 4.75 11.37
N MET A 214 -7.26 3.58 11.02
CA MET A 214 -7.83 2.63 11.99
C MET A 214 -6.80 2.20 13.02
N SER A 215 -5.60 1.78 12.57
CA SER A 215 -4.53 1.36 13.46
C SER A 215 -4.14 2.47 14.42
N VAL A 216 -4.06 3.73 13.96
CA VAL A 216 -3.76 4.87 14.84
C VAL A 216 -4.80 5.02 15.94
N ILE A 217 -6.09 4.90 15.61
CA ILE A 217 -7.18 5.00 16.61
C ILE A 217 -7.12 3.83 17.59
N GLU A 218 -6.91 2.61 17.10
CA GLU A 218 -6.79 1.40 17.92
C GLU A 218 -5.60 1.50 18.91
N TYR A 219 -4.40 1.82 18.44
CA TYR A 219 -3.22 1.98 19.30
C TYR A 219 -3.35 3.15 20.28
N TYR A 220 -4.06 4.22 19.90
CA TYR A 220 -4.36 5.33 20.78
C TYR A 220 -5.29 4.90 21.93
N LEU A 221 -6.34 4.13 21.64
CA LEU A 221 -7.28 3.61 22.63
C LEU A 221 -6.64 2.58 23.57
N LEU A 222 -5.67 1.80 23.08
CA LEU A 222 -4.86 0.88 23.88
C LEU A 222 -3.87 1.59 24.82
N LYS A 223 -3.83 2.94 24.85
CA LYS A 223 -2.92 3.78 25.65
C LYS A 223 -1.41 3.48 25.50
N ARG A 224 -1.02 2.65 24.53
CA ARG A 224 0.37 2.30 24.22
C ARG A 224 1.04 3.29 23.25
N PHE A 225 0.42 4.43 22.96
CA PHE A 225 0.84 5.32 21.89
C PHE A 225 1.74 6.49 22.38
N PRO A 226 3.04 6.49 22.07
CA PRO A 226 3.92 7.62 22.38
C PRO A 226 3.66 8.78 21.40
N VAL A 227 2.71 9.65 21.76
CA VAL A 227 2.25 10.80 20.96
C VAL A 227 3.37 11.69 20.39
N PRO A 228 4.41 12.12 21.14
CA PRO A 228 5.42 13.04 20.60
C PRO A 228 6.26 12.42 19.48
N TYR A 229 6.67 11.15 19.64
CA TYR A 229 7.40 10.43 18.60
C TYR A 229 6.53 10.21 17.36
N ALA A 230 5.24 9.90 17.56
CA ALA A 230 4.32 9.68 16.46
C ALA A 230 4.09 10.93 15.61
N LEU A 231 3.96 12.11 16.23
CA LEU A 231 3.84 13.38 15.51
C LEU A 231 5.11 13.70 14.72
N TYR A 232 6.28 13.56 15.34
CA TYR A 232 7.57 13.79 14.69
C TYR A 232 7.72 12.94 13.43
N PHE A 233 7.54 11.62 13.54
CA PHE A 233 7.64 10.72 12.37
C PHE A 233 6.54 10.97 11.34
N SER A 234 5.37 11.46 11.74
CA SER A 234 4.30 11.78 10.78
C SER A 234 4.63 13.01 9.94
N VAL A 235 5.20 14.07 10.54
CA VAL A 235 5.63 15.27 9.80
C VAL A 235 6.75 14.92 8.81
N VAL A 236 7.78 14.21 9.27
CA VAL A 236 8.89 13.78 8.40
C VAL A 236 8.38 12.92 7.24
N ALA A 237 7.44 12.01 7.50
CA ALA A 237 6.87 11.13 6.49
C ALA A 237 5.98 11.86 5.47
N ILE A 238 5.27 12.91 5.87
CA ILE A 238 4.50 13.75 4.94
C ILE A 238 5.45 14.48 3.99
N ILE A 239 6.51 15.10 4.54
CA ILE A 239 7.49 15.84 3.74
C ILE A 239 8.20 14.90 2.76
N SER A 240 8.67 13.74 3.23
CA SER A 240 9.37 12.76 2.39
C SER A 240 8.46 12.19 1.30
N ALA A 241 7.20 11.91 1.60
CA ALA A 241 6.23 11.44 0.61
C ALA A 241 5.96 12.48 -0.48
N LEU A 242 5.74 13.76 -0.13
CA LEU A 242 5.52 14.82 -1.10
C LEU A 242 6.73 15.02 -2.05
N ILE A 243 7.95 14.99 -1.49
CA ILE A 243 9.19 15.07 -2.28
C ILE A 243 9.32 13.84 -3.16
N GLY A 244 9.09 12.65 -2.61
CA GLY A 244 9.14 11.37 -3.33
C GLY A 244 8.18 11.33 -4.53
N GLN A 245 6.93 11.76 -4.35
CA GLN A 245 5.93 11.79 -5.43
C GLN A 245 6.34 12.74 -6.57
N LYS A 246 6.88 13.92 -6.25
CA LYS A 246 7.40 14.86 -7.26
C LYS A 246 8.63 14.29 -7.98
N ALA A 247 9.56 13.70 -7.23
CA ALA A 247 10.78 13.11 -7.78
C ALA A 247 10.48 11.93 -8.72
N VAL A 248 9.67 10.96 -8.27
CA VAL A 248 9.25 9.81 -9.08
C VAL A 248 8.46 10.27 -10.31
N GLY A 249 7.57 11.26 -10.16
CA GLY A 249 6.84 11.85 -11.29
C GLY A 249 7.75 12.48 -12.34
N LYS A 250 8.81 13.19 -11.92
CA LYS A 250 9.82 13.78 -12.82
C LYS A 250 10.68 12.68 -13.47
N LEU A 251 11.06 11.67 -12.70
CA LEU A 251 11.85 10.52 -13.18
C LEU A 251 11.10 9.75 -14.28
N ILE A 252 9.81 9.50 -14.10
CA ILE A 252 8.96 8.83 -15.10
C ILE A 252 8.90 9.64 -16.40
N LYS A 253 8.81 10.98 -16.33
CA LYS A 253 8.79 11.84 -17.52
C LYS A 253 10.12 11.82 -18.27
N ILE A 254 11.24 11.78 -17.56
CA ILE A 254 12.58 11.76 -18.16
C ILE A 254 12.85 10.41 -18.84
N LEU A 255 12.50 9.29 -18.19
CA LEU A 255 12.82 7.95 -18.68
C LEU A 255 11.73 7.35 -19.59
N GLY A 256 10.50 7.86 -19.50
CA GLY A 256 9.36 7.41 -20.30
C GLY A 256 9.07 5.91 -20.16
N ARG A 257 9.26 5.34 -18.96
CA ARG A 257 9.08 3.91 -18.65
C ARG A 257 8.32 3.78 -17.33
N ALA A 258 7.21 3.04 -17.32
CA ALA A 258 6.40 2.86 -16.11
C ALA A 258 6.94 1.71 -15.22
N SER A 259 7.69 0.77 -15.81
CA SER A 259 8.37 -0.34 -15.13
C SER A 259 9.34 0.08 -14.02
N LEU A 260 9.85 1.32 -14.04
CA LEU A 260 10.68 1.88 -12.96
C LEU A 260 9.96 1.89 -11.60
N ILE A 261 8.64 2.10 -11.58
CA ILE A 261 7.86 2.09 -10.34
C ILE A 261 7.97 0.71 -9.69
N ILE A 262 7.91 -0.36 -10.49
CA ILE A 262 7.99 -1.73 -9.99
C ILE A 262 9.38 -2.02 -9.40
N PHE A 263 10.45 -1.53 -10.03
CA PHE A 263 11.80 -1.67 -9.47
C PHE A 263 12.01 -0.90 -8.17
N ILE A 264 11.49 0.33 -8.07
CA ILE A 264 11.55 1.12 -6.83
C ILE A 264 10.75 0.40 -5.72
N LEU A 265 9.57 -0.11 -6.03
CA LEU A 265 8.76 -0.89 -5.09
C LEU A 265 9.48 -2.16 -4.65
N ALA A 266 10.05 -2.94 -5.57
CA ALA A 266 10.81 -4.15 -5.22
C ALA A 266 12.02 -3.84 -4.32
N PHE A 267 12.78 -2.79 -4.64
CA PHE A 267 13.93 -2.37 -3.85
C PHE A 267 13.53 -1.92 -2.44
N THR A 268 12.49 -1.10 -2.31
CA THR A 268 12.01 -0.63 -1.00
C THR A 268 11.43 -1.77 -0.14
N ILE A 269 10.72 -2.73 -0.77
CA ILE A 269 10.23 -3.95 -0.11
C ILE A 269 11.40 -4.85 0.33
N PHE A 270 12.54 -4.83 -0.36
CA PHE A 270 13.73 -5.58 0.06
C PHE A 270 14.49 -4.93 1.21
N VAL A 271 14.74 -3.62 1.13
CA VAL A 271 15.58 -2.92 2.12
C VAL A 271 14.91 -2.83 3.48
N SER A 272 13.60 -2.53 3.52
CA SER A 272 12.89 -2.29 4.80
C SER A 272 12.94 -3.50 5.76
N PRO A 273 12.66 -4.74 5.32
CA PRO A 273 12.68 -5.93 6.16
C PRO A 273 14.08 -6.43 6.47
N VAL A 274 15.06 -6.19 5.58
CA VAL A 274 16.47 -6.52 5.88
C VAL A 274 16.97 -5.65 7.02
N SER A 275 16.66 -4.35 7.02
CA SER A 275 17.01 -3.45 8.13
C SER A 275 16.25 -3.80 9.41
N LEU A 276 14.92 -3.94 9.35
CA LEU A 276 14.09 -4.28 10.52
C LEU A 276 14.43 -5.67 11.08
N GLY A 277 14.51 -6.67 10.21
CA GLY A 277 14.89 -8.03 10.57
C GLY A 277 16.31 -8.10 11.14
N GLY A 278 17.25 -7.33 10.58
CA GLY A 278 18.60 -7.19 11.13
C GLY A 278 18.59 -6.65 12.56
N THR A 279 17.85 -5.58 12.83
CA THR A 279 17.70 -5.04 14.20
C THR A 279 16.96 -6.00 15.14
N GLY A 280 15.97 -6.74 14.63
CA GLY A 280 15.22 -7.74 15.38
C GLY A 280 16.10 -8.92 15.80
N ILE A 281 16.91 -9.44 14.87
CA ILE A 281 17.87 -10.51 15.14
C ILE A 281 18.94 -10.03 16.13
N PHE A 282 19.47 -8.82 15.95
CA PHE A 282 20.46 -8.25 16.88
C PHE A 282 19.89 -8.16 18.30
N ASN A 283 18.66 -7.68 18.45
CA ASN A 283 18.00 -7.60 19.75
C ASN A 283 17.68 -8.99 20.33
N MET A 284 17.31 -9.95 19.47
CA MET A 284 17.07 -11.35 19.86
C MET A 284 18.33 -12.02 20.40
N ILE A 285 19.47 -11.85 19.74
CA ILE A 285 20.76 -12.37 20.20
C ILE A 285 21.10 -11.78 21.58
N GLY A 286 20.93 -10.47 21.75
CA GLY A 286 21.15 -9.81 23.05
C GLY A 286 20.22 -10.32 24.16
N LYS A 287 18.94 -10.58 23.86
CA LYS A 287 17.99 -11.19 24.83
C LYS A 287 18.36 -12.63 25.18
N MET A 288 18.85 -13.40 24.20
CA MET A 288 19.31 -14.78 24.41
C MET A 288 20.56 -14.83 25.30
N GLU A 289 21.49 -13.91 25.10
CA GLU A 289 22.71 -13.77 25.91
C GLU A 289 22.40 -13.40 27.37
N ARG A 290 21.37 -12.57 27.60
CA ARG A 290 20.87 -12.21 28.94
C ARG A 290 19.98 -13.26 29.59
N ARG A 291 19.74 -14.42 28.95
CA ARG A 291 18.77 -15.47 29.38
C ARG A 291 17.39 -14.90 29.74
N GLU A 292 16.95 -13.85 29.05
CA GLU A 292 15.62 -13.28 29.26
C GLU A 292 14.54 -14.19 28.65
N TYR A 293 13.33 -14.16 29.22
CA TYR A 293 12.20 -14.93 28.73
C TYR A 293 11.80 -14.44 27.32
N MET A 294 12.02 -15.27 26.30
CA MET A 294 11.71 -15.00 24.89
C MET A 294 10.25 -15.30 24.53
N GLY A 295 9.37 -15.03 25.49
CA GLY A 295 8.07 -15.65 25.74
C GLY A 295 6.99 -15.65 24.66
N PHE A 296 5.88 -16.29 25.04
CA PHE A 296 4.53 -16.00 24.54
C PHE A 296 3.81 -15.17 25.61
N GLU A 297 3.17 -14.06 25.25
CA GLU A 297 2.36 -13.28 26.20
C GLU A 297 0.98 -13.92 26.37
N ASN A 298 0.49 -14.00 27.61
CA ASN A 298 -0.84 -14.52 27.91
C ASN A 298 -1.89 -13.41 27.79
N LEU A 299 -2.86 -13.58 26.88
CA LEU A 299 -3.96 -12.61 26.63
C LEU A 299 -4.78 -12.24 27.87
N CYS A 300 -4.84 -13.12 28.89
CA CYS A 300 -5.70 -12.96 30.07
C CYS A 300 -5.00 -12.41 31.32
N LYS A 301 -3.71 -12.01 31.25
CA LYS A 301 -2.95 -11.60 32.44
C LYS A 301 -2.63 -10.10 32.53
N GLN A 302 -3.06 -9.27 31.57
CA GLN A 302 -2.89 -7.83 31.64
C GLN A 302 -4.07 -7.20 32.40
N HIS A 303 -3.82 -6.83 33.65
CA HIS A 303 -4.64 -5.92 34.43
C HIS A 303 -3.74 -4.85 35.06
#